data_AF-A0A1Q7S4N6-F1
#
_entry.id   AF-A0A1Q7S4N6-F1
#
_cell.length_a   1.000
_cell.length_b   1.000
_cell.length_c   1.000
_cell.angle_alpha   90.00
_cell.angle_beta   90.00
_cell.angle_gamma   90.00
#
_symmetry.space_group_name_H-M   'P 1'
#
loop_
_entity.id
_entity.type
_entity.pdbx_description
1 polymer ?
#
loop_
_entity_poly.entity_id
_entity_poly.type
_entity_poly.pdbx_seq_one_letter_code
_entity_poly.pdbx_strand_id
1 'polypeptide(L)'
;MAAKNWFAGIRTIDVRLIAAAGAALLLIGGVMWTIPTTPDSNSFTFDLPRRDFSGARAIEINKPVQGKLVDGSDIDYYRISSGPGGRFYIHLRTESGTLAPALDIYDATKKLIDEKLGPDDELVAQPNTIYYIQVSGQRNTTGQYTLMVSDR
;
A
#
# COMPACT_ATOMS: atom_id res chain seq x y z
N MET A 1 -28.12 14.40 -67.63
CA MET A 1 -27.13 14.47 -66.52
C MET A 1 -27.48 15.68 -65.66
N ALA A 2 -27.85 15.46 -64.40
CA ALA A 2 -27.95 16.51 -63.37
C ALA A 2 -27.77 15.84 -62.01
N ALA A 3 -26.74 16.24 -61.27
CA ALA A 3 -26.39 15.69 -59.97
C ALA A 3 -27.43 16.08 -58.92
N LYS A 4 -27.92 15.09 -58.17
CA LYS A 4 -28.92 15.27 -57.11
C LYS A 4 -28.19 15.82 -55.88
N ASN A 5 -28.36 17.11 -55.63
CA ASN A 5 -27.72 17.85 -54.54
C ASN A 5 -28.08 17.26 -53.16
N TRP A 6 -27.09 16.64 -52.51
CA TRP A 6 -27.12 15.99 -51.19
C TRP A 6 -27.37 16.97 -50.01
N PHE A 7 -27.28 18.28 -50.22
CA PHE A 7 -27.13 19.27 -49.15
C PHE A 7 -28.42 19.91 -48.62
N ALA A 8 -29.60 19.36 -48.92
CA ALA A 8 -30.87 20.02 -48.56
C ALA A 8 -31.24 19.98 -47.05
N GLY A 9 -30.49 19.27 -46.20
CA GLY A 9 -30.86 19.04 -44.79
C GLY A 9 -30.23 19.94 -43.72
N ILE A 10 -29.30 20.85 -44.05
CA ILE A 10 -28.51 21.59 -43.04
C ILE A 10 -29.13 22.97 -42.71
N ARG A 11 -30.46 23.13 -42.76
CA ARG A 11 -31.08 24.47 -42.63
C ARG A 11 -31.57 24.86 -41.24
N THR A 12 -31.44 24.01 -40.22
CA THR A 12 -31.84 24.37 -38.85
C THR A 12 -30.99 23.66 -37.79
N ILE A 13 -29.66 23.73 -37.91
CA ILE A 13 -28.79 23.43 -36.78
C ILE A 13 -28.29 24.77 -36.25
N ASP A 14 -28.66 25.07 -35.01
CA ASP A 14 -28.30 26.31 -34.33
C ASP A 14 -26.78 26.48 -34.36
N VAL A 15 -26.29 27.65 -34.78
CA VAL A 15 -24.84 27.91 -34.92
C VAL A 15 -24.13 27.70 -33.58
N ARG A 16 -24.85 27.87 -32.47
CA ARG A 16 -24.38 27.59 -31.11
C ARG A 16 -24.08 26.10 -30.89
N LEU A 17 -24.86 25.20 -31.49
CA LEU A 17 -24.63 23.75 -31.42
C LEU A 17 -23.41 23.33 -32.24
N ILE A 18 -23.22 23.94 -33.42
CA ILE A 18 -22.02 23.71 -34.26
C ILE A 18 -20.77 24.27 -33.58
N ALA A 19 -20.87 25.47 -33.01
CA ALA A 19 -19.78 26.09 -32.26
C ALA A 19 -19.44 25.30 -30.99
N ALA A 20 -20.43 24.79 -30.27
CA ALA A 20 -20.22 23.94 -29.09
C ALA A 20 -19.59 22.59 -29.47
N ALA A 21 -20.05 21.93 -30.53
CA ALA A 21 -19.47 20.68 -31.03
C ALA A 21 -18.03 20.89 -31.54
N GLY A 22 -17.77 21.99 -32.25
CA GLY A 22 -16.44 22.37 -32.71
C GLY A 22 -15.47 22.70 -31.57
N ALA A 23 -15.93 23.44 -30.56
CA ALA A 23 -15.15 23.74 -29.37
C ALA A 23 -14.82 22.48 -28.56
N ALA A 24 -15.79 21.56 -28.40
CA ALA A 24 -15.57 20.29 -27.71
C ALA A 24 -14.53 19.41 -28.43
N LEU A 25 -14.59 19.32 -29.76
CA LEU A 25 -13.62 18.55 -30.55
C LEU A 25 -12.21 19.16 -30.49
N LEU A 26 -12.08 20.50 -30.47
CA LEU A 26 -10.79 21.17 -30.31
C LEU A 26 -10.20 20.98 -28.91
N LEU A 27 -11.02 20.97 -27.85
CA LEU A 27 -10.55 20.67 -26.50
C LEU A 27 -10.06 19.22 -26.39
N ILE A 28 -10.80 18.25 -26.96
CA ILE A 28 -10.39 16.84 -26.95
C ILE A 28 -9.10 16.64 -27.77
N GLY A 29 -9.02 17.22 -28.98
CA GLY A 29 -7.83 17.13 -29.83
C GLY A 29 -6.60 17.82 -29.24
N GLY A 30 -6.79 18.97 -28.58
CA GLY A 30 -5.72 19.70 -27.89
C GLY A 30 -5.15 18.92 -26.71
N VAL A 31 -6.01 18.29 -25.89
CA VAL A 31 -5.58 17.42 -24.79
C VAL A 31 -4.81 16.21 -25.33
N MET A 32 -5.26 15.62 -26.45
CA MET A 32 -4.60 14.46 -27.05
C MET A 32 -3.21 14.76 -27.65
N TRP A 33 -2.94 16.02 -28.01
CA TRP A 33 -1.63 16.47 -28.51
C TRP A 33 -0.62 16.76 -27.40
N THR A 34 -1.08 17.03 -26.17
CA THR A 34 -0.18 17.30 -25.02
C THR A 34 0.14 16.08 -24.19
N ILE A 35 -0.57 14.96 -24.39
CA ILE A 35 -0.24 13.70 -23.71
C ILE A 35 0.91 13.05 -24.46
N PRO A 36 2.09 12.86 -23.84
CA PRO A 36 3.14 12.05 -24.44
C PRO A 36 2.56 10.67 -24.69
N THR A 37 2.49 10.20 -25.94
CA THR A 37 2.05 8.84 -26.28
C THR A 37 3.25 7.91 -26.27
N THR A 38 3.90 7.75 -25.12
CA THR A 38 4.80 6.61 -24.91
C THR A 38 3.96 5.37 -24.59
N PRO A 39 4.46 4.14 -24.81
CA PRO A 39 3.73 2.92 -24.43
C PRO A 39 3.36 2.84 -22.93
N ASP A 40 3.93 3.74 -22.13
CA ASP A 40 3.92 3.72 -20.66
C ASP A 40 2.90 4.71 -20.06
N SER A 41 2.21 5.50 -20.88
CA SER A 41 1.41 6.66 -20.44
C SER A 41 0.05 6.30 -19.81
N ASN A 42 -0.31 5.02 -19.80
CA ASN A 42 -1.63 4.55 -19.36
C ASN A 42 -1.54 3.60 -18.16
N SER A 43 -0.33 3.29 -17.69
CA SER A 43 -0.15 2.43 -16.51
C SER A 43 -0.05 3.27 -15.25
N PHE A 44 -1.19 3.65 -14.69
CA PHE A 44 -1.25 3.93 -13.26
C PHE A 44 -1.21 2.60 -12.53
N THR A 45 -0.01 2.15 -12.17
CA THR A 45 0.14 1.03 -11.26
C THR A 45 -0.15 1.56 -9.86
N PHE A 46 -1.33 1.25 -9.32
CA PHE A 46 -1.57 1.37 -7.90
C PHE A 46 -0.72 0.29 -7.21
N ASP A 47 0.54 0.62 -6.91
CA ASP A 47 1.31 -0.16 -5.95
C ASP A 47 0.72 0.16 -4.57
N LEU A 48 -0.42 -0.45 -4.27
CA LEU A 48 -0.91 -0.49 -2.89
C LEU A 48 0.25 -1.08 -2.09
N PRO A 49 0.82 -0.38 -1.09
CA PRO A 49 1.83 -1.00 -0.25
C PRO A 49 1.18 -2.29 0.24
N ARG A 50 1.78 -3.42 -0.11
CA ARG A 50 1.26 -4.75 0.24
C ARG A 50 1.37 -4.91 1.74
N ARG A 51 0.46 -4.28 2.48
CA ARG A 51 0.33 -4.30 3.94
C ARG A 51 -0.44 -5.55 4.35
N ASP A 52 0.02 -6.69 3.85
CA ASP A 52 -0.48 -8.02 4.16
C ASP A 52 0.71 -8.98 4.29
N PHE A 53 0.46 -10.23 4.64
CA PHE A 53 1.51 -11.23 4.80
C PHE A 53 2.40 -11.42 3.55
N SER A 54 1.92 -11.09 2.34
CA SER A 54 2.71 -11.23 1.10
C SER A 54 3.80 -10.16 0.98
N GLY A 55 3.57 -8.97 1.57
CA GLY A 55 4.55 -7.89 1.62
C GLY A 55 5.34 -7.82 2.93
N ALA A 56 5.16 -8.78 3.85
CA ALA A 56 5.83 -8.77 5.14
C ALA A 56 7.35 -8.66 5.02
N ARG A 57 7.96 -7.62 5.59
CA ARG A 57 9.39 -7.33 5.47
C ARG A 57 10.22 -8.38 6.22
N ALA A 58 11.14 -9.04 5.52
CA ALA A 58 12.10 -9.92 6.17
C ALA A 58 13.06 -9.11 7.06
N ILE A 59 13.22 -9.55 8.31
CA ILE A 59 14.16 -8.96 9.26
C ILE A 59 15.07 -10.04 9.83
N GLU A 60 16.29 -9.64 10.17
CA GLU A 60 17.27 -10.51 10.79
C GLU A 60 17.13 -10.45 12.32
N ILE A 61 17.25 -11.61 12.95
CA ILE A 61 17.30 -11.71 14.41
C ILE A 61 18.53 -10.94 14.92
N ASN A 62 18.39 -10.30 16.08
CA ASN A 62 19.38 -9.45 16.74
C ASN A 62 19.76 -8.17 15.97
N LYS A 63 19.01 -7.78 14.94
CA LYS A 63 19.20 -6.51 14.24
C LYS A 63 17.97 -5.62 14.39
N PRO A 64 18.14 -4.37 14.86
CA PRO A 64 17.04 -3.42 14.91
C PRO A 64 16.63 -3.01 13.49
N VAL A 65 15.32 -2.82 13.30
CA VAL A 65 14.74 -2.31 12.07
C VAL A 65 13.88 -1.09 12.38
N GLN A 66 14.02 -0.04 11.56
CA GLN A 66 13.15 1.13 11.65
C GLN A 66 11.86 0.91 10.87
N GLY A 67 10.75 1.36 11.46
CA GLY A 67 9.41 1.38 10.89
C GLY A 67 8.69 2.68 11.23
N LYS A 68 7.56 2.92 10.56
CA LYS A 68 6.74 4.10 10.80
C LYS A 68 5.29 3.81 10.39
N LEU A 69 4.39 3.90 11.37
CA LEU A 69 2.97 3.95 11.09
C LEU A 69 2.61 5.36 10.59
N VAL A 70 2.20 5.45 9.33
CA VAL A 70 1.92 6.71 8.62
C VAL A 70 0.57 7.28 9.00
N ASP A 71 -0.42 6.42 9.18
CA ASP A 71 -1.79 6.78 9.55
C ASP A 71 -2.36 5.74 10.54
N GLY A 72 -3.53 6.03 11.13
CA GLY A 72 -4.11 5.18 12.17
C GLY A 72 -4.63 3.82 11.69
N SER A 73 -4.77 3.63 10.39
CA SER A 73 -5.10 2.35 9.76
C SER A 73 -3.87 1.60 9.24
N ASP A 74 -2.68 2.19 9.42
CA ASP A 74 -1.43 1.61 8.98
C ASP A 74 -1.05 0.41 9.84
N ILE A 75 -0.63 -0.64 9.15
CA ILE A 75 -0.22 -1.90 9.74
C ILE A 75 1.04 -2.35 8.99
N ASP A 76 2.11 -2.53 9.75
CA ASP A 76 3.37 -3.04 9.23
C ASP A 76 3.51 -4.53 9.55
N TYR A 77 3.79 -5.33 8.52
CA TYR A 77 4.07 -6.76 8.68
C TYR A 77 5.57 -7.04 8.52
N TYR A 78 6.09 -7.86 9.41
CA TYR A 78 7.46 -8.35 9.41
C TYR A 78 7.47 -9.87 9.40
N ARG A 79 8.58 -10.47 8.95
CA ARG A 79 8.80 -11.91 9.05
C ARG A 79 10.22 -12.23 9.51
N ILE A 80 10.33 -13.28 10.31
CA ILE A 80 11.60 -13.85 10.77
C ILE A 80 11.68 -15.32 10.37
N SER A 81 12.91 -15.81 10.16
CA SER A 81 13.19 -17.24 10.08
C SER A 81 13.81 -17.67 11.39
N SER A 82 13.19 -18.64 12.08
CA SER A 82 13.59 -19.02 13.44
C SER A 82 14.92 -19.79 13.53
N GLY A 83 15.48 -20.24 12.41
CA GLY A 83 16.72 -21.04 12.39
C GLY A 83 16.61 -22.27 13.30
N PRO A 84 17.43 -22.41 14.36
CA PRO A 84 17.32 -23.54 15.28
C PRO A 84 16.05 -23.52 16.17
N GLY A 85 15.24 -22.46 16.12
CA GLY A 85 14.13 -22.25 17.05
C GLY A 85 14.60 -21.73 18.40
N GLY A 86 13.71 -21.70 19.38
CA GLY A 86 14.00 -21.20 20.72
C GLY A 86 13.05 -20.09 21.16
N ARG A 87 13.43 -19.38 22.22
CA ARG A 87 12.65 -18.24 22.73
C ARG A 87 13.23 -16.95 22.16
N PHE A 88 12.38 -16.16 21.53
CA PHE A 88 12.69 -14.83 21.05
C PHE A 88 11.95 -13.78 21.86
N TYR A 89 12.61 -12.65 22.09
CA TYR A 89 12.01 -11.47 22.67
C TYR A 89 11.78 -10.44 21.57
N ILE A 90 10.56 -9.93 21.48
CA ILE A 90 10.16 -8.93 20.50
C ILE A 90 9.99 -7.63 21.26
N HIS A 91 10.80 -6.62 20.91
CA HIS A 91 10.80 -5.32 21.55
C HIS A 91 10.57 -4.23 20.52
N LEU A 92 9.58 -3.38 20.77
CA LEU A 92 9.28 -2.22 19.96
C LEU A 92 9.49 -0.95 20.77
N ARG A 93 10.45 -0.13 20.34
CA ARG A 93 10.72 1.17 20.93
C ARG A 93 10.08 2.28 20.09
N THR A 94 9.14 3.01 20.67
CA THR A 94 8.61 4.23 20.07
C THR A 94 9.66 5.34 20.10
N GLU A 95 9.89 6.01 18.96
CA GLU A 95 10.90 7.08 18.83
C GLU A 95 10.27 8.46 18.73
N SER A 96 9.07 8.56 18.15
CA SER A 96 8.35 9.83 18.02
C SER A 96 6.85 9.61 17.85
N GLY A 97 6.08 10.66 18.07
CA GLY A 97 4.63 10.65 17.90
C GLY A 97 3.87 10.23 19.17
N THR A 98 2.63 9.83 18.99
CA THR A 98 1.71 9.38 20.06
C THR A 98 1.52 7.86 20.05
N LEU A 99 2.37 7.14 19.31
CA LEU A 99 2.25 5.70 19.08
C LEU A 99 2.16 4.93 20.40
N ALA A 100 1.00 4.34 20.62
CA ALA A 100 0.76 3.29 21.59
C ALA A 100 0.74 1.96 20.80
N PRO A 101 1.84 1.20 20.78
CA PRO A 101 1.95 0.04 19.91
C PRO A 101 1.09 -1.14 20.36
N ALA A 102 0.72 -1.99 19.41
CA ALA A 102 0.21 -3.33 19.61
C ALA A 102 0.94 -4.29 18.66
N LEU A 103 1.19 -5.50 19.16
CA LEU A 103 1.91 -6.56 18.46
C LEU A 103 1.00 -7.78 18.33
N ASP A 104 0.92 -8.34 17.12
CA ASP A 104 0.30 -9.65 16.90
C ASP A 104 1.34 -10.59 16.28
N ILE A 105 1.33 -11.84 16.71
CA ILE A 105 2.25 -12.87 16.21
C ILE A 105 1.46 -13.98 15.52
N TYR A 106 1.92 -14.34 14.32
CA TYR A 106 1.30 -15.38 13.50
C TYR A 106 2.31 -16.48 13.18
N ASP A 107 1.80 -17.72 13.14
CA ASP A 107 2.60 -18.88 12.72
C ASP A 107 2.82 -18.93 11.19
N ALA A 108 3.52 -19.97 10.73
CA ALA A 108 3.81 -20.16 9.30
C ALA A 108 2.56 -20.33 8.42
N THR A 109 1.43 -20.73 9.01
CA THR A 109 0.13 -20.83 8.34
C THR A 109 -0.65 -19.52 8.35
N LYS A 110 -0.06 -18.45 8.90
CA LYS A 110 -0.66 -17.12 9.12
C LYS A 110 -1.83 -17.17 10.11
N LYS A 111 -1.84 -18.16 10.99
CA LYS A 111 -2.79 -18.22 12.10
C LYS A 111 -2.25 -17.37 13.24
N LEU A 112 -3.11 -16.52 13.81
CA LEU A 112 -2.79 -15.76 15.01
C LEU A 112 -2.52 -16.72 16.16
N ILE A 113 -1.36 -16.57 16.81
CA ILE A 113 -0.94 -17.37 17.95
C ILE A 113 -0.71 -16.54 19.22
N ASP A 114 -0.48 -15.24 19.08
CA ASP A 114 -0.39 -14.31 20.20
C ASP A 114 -0.82 -12.89 19.82
N GLU A 115 -1.37 -12.14 20.78
CA GLU A 115 -1.80 -10.75 20.64
C GLU A 115 -1.41 -9.98 21.91
N LYS A 116 -0.80 -8.81 21.72
CA LYS A 116 -0.31 -7.97 22.80
C LYS A 116 -0.61 -6.50 22.58
N LEU A 117 -1.36 -5.92 23.51
CA LEU A 117 -1.49 -4.47 23.64
C LEU A 117 -0.29 -3.89 24.37
N GLY A 118 0.83 -3.74 23.65
CA GLY A 118 2.04 -3.15 24.20
C GLY A 118 3.25 -3.28 23.28
N PRO A 119 4.40 -2.74 23.71
CA PRO A 119 5.64 -2.73 22.93
C PRO A 119 6.40 -4.06 22.96
N ASP A 120 6.09 -4.96 23.89
CA ASP A 120 6.94 -6.10 24.23
C ASP A 120 6.16 -7.40 24.20
N ASP A 121 6.72 -8.41 23.54
CA ASP A 121 6.15 -9.75 23.49
C ASP A 121 7.22 -10.85 23.45
N GLU A 122 6.82 -12.11 23.65
CA GLU A 122 7.71 -13.28 23.59
C GLU A 122 7.16 -14.35 22.65
N LEU A 123 8.06 -14.96 21.87
CA LEU A 123 7.73 -16.06 20.97
C LEU A 123 8.55 -17.30 21.30
N VAL A 124 7.90 -18.44 21.52
CA VAL A 124 8.55 -19.75 21.55
C VAL A 124 8.43 -20.38 20.16
N ALA A 125 9.51 -20.26 19.38
CA ALA A 125 9.55 -20.67 17.99
C ALA A 125 10.05 -22.11 17.80
N GLN A 126 9.34 -22.85 16.94
CA GLN A 126 9.83 -24.12 16.40
C GLN A 126 11.02 -23.90 15.45
N PRO A 127 11.94 -24.87 15.30
CA PRO A 127 13.03 -24.79 14.34
C PRO A 127 12.56 -24.62 12.89
N ASN A 128 13.36 -23.94 12.08
CA ASN A 128 13.22 -23.76 10.63
C ASN A 128 11.82 -23.31 10.20
N THR A 129 11.21 -22.43 10.99
CA THR A 129 9.83 -21.97 10.80
C THR A 129 9.80 -20.46 10.58
N ILE A 130 8.94 -20.01 9.68
CA ILE A 130 8.69 -18.58 9.44
C ILE A 130 7.57 -18.13 10.37
N TYR A 131 7.81 -17.06 11.11
CA TYR A 131 6.79 -16.36 11.89
C TYR A 131 6.60 -14.97 11.34
N TYR A 132 5.38 -14.43 11.51
CA TYR A 132 5.04 -13.08 11.12
C TYR A 132 4.72 -12.25 12.35
N ILE A 133 5.18 -11.01 12.36
CA ILE A 133 4.93 -10.03 13.41
C ILE A 133 4.20 -8.87 12.77
N GLN A 134 3.06 -8.52 13.30
CA GLN A 134 2.29 -7.35 12.90
C GLN A 134 2.49 -6.26 13.93
N VAL A 135 2.81 -5.06 13.47
CA VAL A 135 2.87 -3.85 14.29
C VAL A 135 1.71 -2.96 13.90
N SER A 136 0.93 -2.53 14.90
CA SER A 136 -0.16 -1.58 14.73
C SER A 136 -0.19 -0.56 15.86
N GLY A 137 -0.95 0.52 15.65
CA GLY A 137 -1.17 1.57 16.64
C GLY A 137 -2.53 1.42 17.30
N GLN A 138 -2.57 1.36 18.63
CA GLN A 138 -3.81 1.39 19.39
C GLN A 138 -4.53 2.72 19.13
N ARG A 139 -5.87 2.68 19.02
CA ARG A 139 -6.73 3.87 18.87
C ARG A 139 -6.25 4.83 17.77
N ASN A 140 -5.78 4.29 16.64
CA ASN A 140 -5.30 5.07 15.50
C ASN A 140 -4.05 5.94 15.80
N THR A 141 -3.25 5.56 16.80
CA THR A 141 -1.99 6.25 17.10
C THR A 141 -0.93 5.92 16.06
N THR A 142 -0.03 6.86 15.81
CA THR A 142 0.97 6.80 14.74
C THR A 142 2.31 7.29 15.23
N GLY A 143 3.39 6.86 14.57
CA GLY A 143 4.72 7.28 14.96
C GLY A 143 5.82 6.45 14.33
N GLN A 144 7.06 6.94 14.49
CA GLN A 144 8.25 6.18 14.16
C GLN A 144 8.61 5.25 15.31
N TYR A 145 9.11 4.08 14.97
CA TYR A 145 9.54 3.09 15.95
C TYR A 145 10.74 2.30 15.44
N THR A 146 11.44 1.69 16.38
CA THR A 146 12.44 0.67 16.11
C THR A 146 11.95 -0.67 16.67
N LEU A 147 11.88 -1.68 15.82
CA LEU A 147 11.55 -3.05 16.18
C LEU A 147 12.84 -3.88 16.26
N MET A 148 12.96 -4.73 17.28
CA MET A 148 14.04 -5.70 17.42
C MET A 148 13.46 -7.04 17.86
N VAL A 149 13.90 -8.10 17.18
CA VAL A 149 13.66 -9.48 17.63
C VAL A 149 14.99 -10.04 18.07
N SER A 150 15.11 -10.39 19.35
CA SER A 150 16.36 -10.89 19.93
C SER A 150 16.23 -12.37 20.29
N ASP A 151 17.30 -13.14 20.08
CA ASP A 151 17.43 -14.45 20.73
C ASP A 151 17.80 -14.27 22.21
N ARG A 152 17.57 -15.33 22.98
CA ARG A 152 17.87 -15.37 24.42
C ARG A 152 19.15 -16.14 24.70
#